data_AF-S9URA2-F1
#
_entry.id   AF-S9URA2-F1
#
_cell.length_a   1.000
_cell.length_b   1.000
_cell.length_c   1.000
_cell.angle_alpha   90.00
_cell.angle_beta   90.00
_cell.angle_gamma   90.00
#
_symmetry.space_group_name_H-M   'P 1'
#
loop_
_entity.id
_entity.type
_entity.pdbx_description
1 polymer ?
#
loop_
_entity_poly.entity_id
_entity_poly.type
_entity_poly.pdbx_seq_one_letter_code
_entity_poly.pdbx_strand_id
1 'polypeptide(L)'
;MSSRSITPEQELDVLKLILKLRELGDVGASERLRNGVRKVLLQSKEDEEAMSEVDELIRKGKKTQSKLDGSYEARRERKRLKRAEMQDRASRFIDNTAEEGSDDESDGDVEDEELGQENNDENV
;
A
#
# COMPACT_ATOMS: atom_id res chain seq x y z
N MET A 1 -38.24 1.71 6.62
CA MET A 1 -37.09 1.46 5.71
C MET A 1 -36.08 0.66 6.51
N SER A 2 -35.69 -0.53 6.06
CA SER A 2 -34.59 -1.26 6.70
C SER A 2 -33.28 -0.52 6.42
N SER A 3 -32.56 -0.12 7.45
CA SER A 3 -31.18 0.33 7.32
C SER A 3 -30.33 -0.86 6.89
N ARG A 4 -29.40 -0.63 5.95
CA ARG A 4 -28.41 -1.63 5.56
C ARG A 4 -27.44 -1.90 6.68
N SER A 5 -26.84 -3.09 6.66
CA SER A 5 -25.85 -3.50 7.64
C SER A 5 -24.45 -3.54 7.04
N ILE A 6 -23.46 -3.32 7.88
CA ILE A 6 -22.04 -3.52 7.58
C ILE A 6 -21.48 -4.51 8.59
N THR A 7 -20.29 -5.04 8.34
CA THR A 7 -19.72 -6.00 9.29
C THR A 7 -19.32 -5.31 10.60
N PRO A 8 -19.30 -6.05 11.73
CA PRO A 8 -18.81 -5.52 13.00
C PRO A 8 -17.37 -4.97 12.92
N GLU A 9 -16.52 -5.57 12.08
CA GLU A 9 -15.16 -5.11 11.84
C GLU A 9 -15.14 -3.74 11.17
N GLN A 10 -16.00 -3.53 10.16
CA GLN A 10 -16.12 -2.23 9.49
C GLN A 10 -16.66 -1.16 10.44
N GLU A 11 -17.65 -1.49 11.27
CA GLU A 11 -18.17 -0.57 12.29
C GLU A 11 -17.06 -0.14 13.27
N LEU A 12 -16.28 -1.11 13.76
CA LEU A 12 -15.15 -0.85 14.65
C LEU A 12 -14.08 0.03 13.98
N ASP A 13 -13.75 -0.23 12.71
CA ASP A 13 -12.79 0.55 11.94
C ASP A 13 -13.26 2.00 11.75
N VAL A 14 -14.55 2.19 11.45
CA VAL A 14 -15.16 3.52 11.34
C VAL A 14 -15.07 4.26 12.68
N LEU A 15 -15.44 3.63 13.79
CA LEU A 15 -15.40 4.25 15.12
C LEU A 15 -13.98 4.66 15.52
N LYS A 16 -13.01 3.74 15.36
CA LYS A 16 -11.59 4.03 15.62
C LYS A 16 -11.10 5.21 14.78
N LEU A 17 -11.47 5.26 13.51
CA LEU A 17 -11.03 6.31 12.59
C LEU A 17 -11.66 7.66 12.92
N ILE A 18 -12.95 7.70 13.30
CA ILE A 18 -13.61 8.93 13.78
C ILE A 18 -12.89 9.48 15.01
N LEU A 19 -12.62 8.62 16.00
CA LEU A 19 -11.91 9.01 17.21
C LEU A 19 -10.50 9.50 16.88
N LYS A 20 -9.78 8.79 16.01
CA LYS A 20 -8.41 9.16 15.66
C LYS A 20 -8.32 10.49 14.93
N LEU A 21 -9.25 10.77 14.00
CA LEU A 21 -9.31 12.06 13.31
C LEU A 21 -9.59 13.21 14.29
N ARG A 22 -10.43 12.98 15.32
CA ARG A 22 -10.68 13.97 16.38
C ARG A 22 -9.46 14.20 17.26
N GLU A 23 -8.76 13.14 17.66
CA GLU A 23 -7.50 13.24 18.41
C GLU A 23 -6.44 14.05 17.65
N LEU A 24 -6.39 13.89 16.32
CA LEU A 24 -5.46 14.61 15.45
C LEU A 24 -5.94 16.03 15.10
N GLY A 25 -7.07 16.48 15.65
CA GLY A 25 -7.59 17.84 15.50
C GLY A 25 -8.47 18.08 14.26
N ASP A 26 -8.67 17.08 13.38
CA ASP A 26 -9.53 17.21 12.19
C ASP A 26 -10.96 16.75 12.48
N VAL A 27 -11.68 17.57 13.25
CA VAL A 27 -13.09 17.34 13.60
C VAL A 27 -13.96 17.28 12.35
N GLY A 28 -13.68 18.11 11.34
CA GLY A 28 -14.44 18.16 10.09
C GLY A 28 -14.32 16.88 9.27
N ALA A 29 -13.15 16.25 9.18
CA ALA A 29 -13.00 14.94 8.57
C ALA A 29 -13.75 13.86 9.35
N SER A 30 -13.72 13.91 10.68
CA SER A 30 -14.46 12.94 11.52
C SER A 30 -15.97 13.00 11.27
N GLU A 31 -16.54 14.19 11.11
CA GLU A 31 -17.97 14.40 10.86
C GLU A 31 -18.35 14.03 9.43
N ARG A 32 -17.50 14.35 8.45
CA ARG A 32 -17.69 13.90 7.07
C ARG A 32 -17.71 12.37 6.97
N LEU A 33 -16.81 11.67 7.66
CA LEU A 33 -16.80 10.21 7.71
C LEU A 33 -18.10 9.67 8.33
N ARG A 34 -18.50 10.19 9.49
CA ARG A 34 -19.75 9.79 10.17
C ARG A 34 -20.98 10.00 9.28
N ASN A 35 -21.09 11.16 8.66
CA ASN A 35 -22.21 11.51 7.78
C ASN A 35 -22.19 10.68 6.49
N GLY A 36 -21.00 10.41 5.94
CA GLY A 36 -20.81 9.53 4.81
C GLY A 36 -21.33 8.12 5.10
N VAL A 37 -20.86 7.50 6.18
CA VAL A 37 -21.30 6.14 6.58
C VAL A 37 -22.80 6.10 6.82
N ARG A 38 -23.37 7.08 7.55
CA ARG A 38 -24.82 7.16 7.74
C ARG A 38 -25.57 7.24 6.41
N LYS A 39 -25.08 8.05 5.47
CA LYS A 39 -25.70 8.21 4.15
C LYS A 39 -25.69 6.89 3.39
N VAL A 40 -24.56 6.18 3.36
CA VAL A 40 -24.42 4.87 2.72
C VAL A 40 -25.45 3.88 3.29
N LEU A 41 -25.48 3.71 4.62
CA LEU A 41 -26.41 2.77 5.28
C LEU A 41 -27.90 3.06 5.03
N LEU A 42 -28.25 4.32 4.71
CA LEU A 42 -29.62 4.73 4.41
C LEU A 42 -29.97 4.65 2.91
N GLN A 43 -28.98 4.74 2.02
CA GLN A 43 -29.20 4.90 0.58
C GLN A 43 -28.84 3.67 -0.24
N SER A 44 -27.94 2.81 0.24
CA SER A 44 -27.54 1.61 -0.47
C SER A 44 -28.70 0.64 -0.64
N LYS A 45 -28.76 0.02 -1.81
CA LYS A 45 -29.82 -0.93 -2.19
C LYS A 45 -29.55 -2.32 -1.62
N GLU A 46 -28.29 -2.66 -1.40
CA GLU A 46 -27.85 -3.96 -0.90
C GLU A 46 -26.78 -3.79 0.19
N ASP A 47 -26.63 -4.80 1.04
CA ASP A 47 -25.63 -4.77 2.11
C ASP A 47 -24.21 -4.82 1.52
N GLU A 48 -23.99 -5.56 0.43
CA GLU A 48 -22.68 -5.62 -0.27
C GLU A 48 -22.26 -4.25 -0.83
N GLU A 49 -23.20 -3.51 -1.41
CA GLU A 49 -22.98 -2.13 -1.87
C GLU A 49 -22.60 -1.22 -0.69
N ALA A 50 -23.35 -1.32 0.43
CA ALA A 50 -23.05 -0.56 1.63
C ALA A 50 -21.66 -0.88 2.20
N MET A 51 -21.29 -2.16 2.27
CA MET A 51 -19.98 -2.61 2.72
C MET A 51 -18.86 -2.05 1.84
N SER A 52 -19.01 -2.13 0.51
CA SER A 52 -18.02 -1.62 -0.45
C SER A 52 -17.83 -0.09 -0.34
N GLU A 53 -18.93 0.65 -0.27
CA GLU A 53 -18.88 2.11 -0.11
C GLU A 53 -18.27 2.54 1.24
N VAL A 54 -18.58 1.81 2.33
CA VAL A 54 -17.96 2.07 3.63
C VAL A 54 -16.46 1.80 3.60
N ASP A 55 -15.99 0.75 2.91
CA ASP A 55 -14.56 0.49 2.73
C ASP A 55 -13.85 1.63 2.00
N GLU A 56 -14.49 2.24 0.99
CA GLU A 56 -13.94 3.43 0.34
C GLU A 56 -13.83 4.61 1.31
N LEU A 57 -14.85 4.85 2.12
CA LEU A 57 -14.84 5.91 3.13
C LEU A 57 -13.72 5.68 4.16
N ILE A 58 -13.55 4.44 4.62
CA ILE A 58 -12.45 4.04 5.51
C ILE A 58 -11.11 4.30 4.83
N ARG A 59 -10.91 3.91 3.56
CA ARG A 59 -9.65 4.18 2.82
C ARG A 59 -9.36 5.67 2.72
N LYS A 60 -10.36 6.49 2.37
CA LYS A 60 -10.23 7.96 2.28
C LYS A 60 -9.90 8.58 3.65
N GLY A 61 -10.53 8.10 4.72
CA GLY A 61 -10.26 8.55 6.08
C GLY A 61 -8.86 8.14 6.57
N LYS A 62 -8.43 6.88 6.35
CA LYS A 62 -7.06 6.40 6.68
C LYS A 62 -5.99 7.21 5.95
N LYS A 63 -6.24 7.61 4.70
CA LYS A 63 -5.35 8.53 3.97
C LYS A 63 -5.26 9.90 4.64
N THR A 64 -6.38 10.45 5.10
CA THR A 64 -6.41 11.73 5.83
C THR A 64 -5.67 11.63 7.15
N GLN A 65 -5.95 10.60 7.94
CA GLN A 65 -5.22 10.28 9.17
C GLN A 65 -3.70 10.22 8.91
N SER A 66 -3.27 9.49 7.88
CA SER A 66 -1.83 9.33 7.60
C SER A 66 -1.10 10.65 7.29
N LYS A 67 -1.82 11.64 6.76
CA LYS A 67 -1.24 12.97 6.51
C LYS A 67 -1.13 13.79 7.79
N LEU A 68 -2.10 13.66 8.69
CA LEU A 68 -2.17 14.39 9.95
C LEU A 68 -1.18 13.83 10.98
N ASP A 69 -0.99 12.51 11.03
CA ASP A 69 -0.06 11.85 11.96
C ASP A 69 1.40 11.83 11.47
N GLY A 70 1.69 12.45 10.32
CA GLY A 70 3.02 12.50 9.73
C GLY A 70 3.53 11.18 9.15
N SER A 71 2.77 10.08 9.27
CA SER A 71 3.18 8.77 8.76
C SER A 71 3.25 8.74 7.22
N TYR A 72 2.50 9.61 6.56
CA TYR A 72 2.56 9.82 5.11
C TYR A 72 3.94 10.34 4.69
N GLU A 73 4.45 11.35 5.41
CA GLU A 73 5.75 11.95 5.13
C GLU A 73 6.88 10.98 5.47
N ALA A 74 6.80 10.32 6.64
CA ALA A 74 7.77 9.30 7.04
C ALA A 74 7.86 8.14 6.01
N ARG A 75 6.72 7.69 5.49
CA ARG A 75 6.68 6.65 4.45
C ARG A 75 7.27 7.15 3.13
N ARG A 76 7.01 8.39 2.75
CA ARG A 76 7.56 9.02 1.54
C ARG A 76 9.07 9.13 1.64
N GLU A 77 9.56 9.56 2.79
CA GLU A 77 11.00 9.73 3.05
C GLU A 77 11.73 8.38 3.07
N ARG A 78 11.17 7.36 3.73
CA ARG A 78 11.70 5.99 3.68
C ARG A 78 11.81 5.46 2.25
N LYS A 79 10.82 5.73 1.39
CA LYS A 79 10.88 5.35 -0.04
C LYS A 79 11.97 6.12 -0.79
N ARG A 80 12.20 7.39 -0.46
CA ARG A 80 13.27 8.21 -1.04
C ARG A 80 14.64 7.66 -0.67
N LEU A 81 14.87 7.37 0.61
CA LEU A 81 16.11 6.78 1.11
C LEU A 81 16.41 5.43 0.45
N LYS A 82 15.41 4.54 0.38
CA LYS A 82 15.59 3.22 -0.28
C LYS A 82 15.96 3.34 -1.77
N ARG A 83 15.44 4.36 -2.47
CA ARG A 83 15.84 4.63 -3.87
C ARG A 83 17.26 5.17 -3.96
N ALA A 84 17.65 6.06 -3.06
CA ALA A 84 19.01 6.58 -3.01
C ALA A 84 20.02 5.46 -2.70
N GLU A 85 19.72 4.57 -1.75
CA GLU A 85 20.54 3.39 -1.45
C GLU A 85 20.69 2.45 -2.66
N MET A 86 19.59 2.22 -3.40
CA MET A 86 19.66 1.43 -4.63
C MET A 86 20.48 2.11 -5.73
N GLN A 87 20.38 3.43 -5.87
CA GLN A 87 21.19 4.18 -6.83
C GLN A 87 22.67 4.15 -6.47
N ASP A 88 23.02 4.34 -5.19
CA ASP A 88 24.40 4.26 -4.71
C ASP A 88 24.97 2.84 -4.87
N ARG A 89 24.16 1.80 -4.64
CA ARG A 89 24.57 0.42 -4.92
C ARG A 89 24.81 0.18 -6.41
N ALA A 90 23.96 0.75 -7.27
CA ALA A 90 24.10 0.62 -8.72
C ALA A 90 25.32 1.41 -9.25
N SER A 91 25.59 2.61 -8.74
CA SER A 91 26.78 3.37 -9.13
C SER A 91 28.06 2.65 -8.71
N ARG A 92 28.12 2.11 -7.49
CA ARG A 92 29.27 1.30 -7.05
C ARG A 92 29.47 0.02 -7.87
N PHE A 93 28.38 -0.60 -8.33
CA PHE A 93 28.48 -1.75 -9.22
C PHE A 93 29.10 -1.33 -10.58
N ILE A 94 28.67 -0.20 -11.14
CA ILE A 94 29.22 0.34 -12.38
C ILE A 94 30.71 0.70 -12.22
N ASP A 95 31.09 1.35 -11.13
CA ASP A 95 32.48 1.72 -10.85
C ASP A 95 33.36 0.46 -10.71
N ASN A 96 32.90 -0.58 -10.02
CA ASN A 96 33.62 -1.86 -9.92
C ASN A 96 33.77 -2.55 -11.28
N THR A 97 32.73 -2.52 -12.13
CA THR A 97 32.81 -3.08 -13.50
C THR A 97 33.63 -2.23 -14.47
N ALA A 98 33.82 -0.94 -14.17
CA ALA A 98 34.69 -0.05 -14.95
C ALA A 98 36.17 -0.22 -14.55
N GLU A 99 36.45 -0.57 -13.30
CA GLU A 99 37.79 -0.88 -12.80
C GLU A 99 38.28 -2.29 -13.21
N GLU A 100 37.36 -3.21 -13.55
CA GLU A 100 37.67 -4.53 -14.17
C GLU A 100 37.85 -4.46 -15.70
N GLY A 101 37.80 -3.26 -16.30
CA GLY A 101 37.89 -3.04 -17.75
C GLY A 101 39.25 -2.61 -18.28
N SER A 102 40.35 -2.84 -17.55
CA SER A 102 41.70 -2.59 -18.06
C SER A 102 42.74 -3.62 -17.58
N ASP A 103 42.62 -4.87 -18.02
CA ASP A 103 43.74 -5.51 -18.74
C ASP A 103 43.31 -6.81 -19.41
N ASP A 104 43.80 -6.95 -20.64
CA ASP A 104 44.10 -8.15 -21.40
C ASP A 104 42.98 -8.99 -22.07
N GLU A 105 43.17 -9.10 -23.38
CA GLU A 105 42.45 -9.90 -24.36
C GLU A 105 42.73 -11.39 -24.13
N SER A 106 41.70 -12.23 -23.95
CA SER A 106 41.81 -13.66 -24.22
C SER A 106 40.44 -14.27 -24.50
N ASP A 107 40.21 -14.55 -25.79
CA ASP A 107 39.19 -15.47 -26.32
C ASP A 107 39.12 -16.80 -25.56
N GLY A 108 37.90 -17.35 -25.42
CA GLY A 108 37.66 -18.70 -24.95
C GLY A 108 36.17 -19.08 -24.90
N ASP A 109 35.72 -19.77 -25.95
CA ASP A 109 34.35 -20.21 -26.30
C ASP A 109 33.45 -20.84 -25.21
N VAL A 110 32.19 -20.39 -25.23
CA VAL A 110 30.86 -21.06 -25.26
C VAL A 110 30.69 -22.51 -24.74
N GLU A 111 29.64 -22.72 -23.92
CA GLU A 111 28.59 -23.78 -23.96
C GLU A 111 27.64 -23.57 -22.75
N ASP A 112 26.57 -22.77 -22.87
CA ASP A 112 25.18 -23.15 -23.19
C ASP A 112 24.68 -24.46 -22.53
N GLU A 113 23.85 -24.34 -21.48
CA GLU A 113 22.74 -25.28 -21.29
C GLU A 113 21.55 -24.62 -20.57
N GLU A 114 20.41 -24.82 -21.22
CA GLU A 114 19.10 -24.20 -21.11
C GLU A 114 18.30 -24.61 -19.86
N LEU A 115 17.61 -23.62 -19.30
CA LEU A 115 16.23 -23.62 -18.75
C LEU A 115 15.49 -24.95 -18.52
N GLY A 116 14.87 -25.07 -17.33
CA GLY A 116 13.78 -26.04 -17.11
C GLY A 116 13.04 -25.84 -15.78
N GLN A 117 12.06 -24.94 -15.76
CA GLN A 117 11.00 -24.90 -14.74
C GLN A 117 10.07 -26.10 -14.92
N GLU A 118 9.74 -26.83 -13.85
CA GLU A 118 8.45 -27.54 -13.77
C GLU A 118 7.95 -27.59 -12.32
N ASN A 119 6.86 -26.85 -12.08
CA ASN A 119 6.00 -27.02 -10.92
C ASN A 119 5.08 -28.22 -11.19
N ASN A 120 4.91 -29.12 -10.22
CA ASN A 120 3.63 -29.81 -10.00
C ASN A 120 3.66 -30.58 -8.66
N ASP A 121 3.24 -29.91 -7.58
CA ASP A 121 2.72 -30.60 -6.40
C ASP A 121 1.24 -30.94 -6.66
N GLU A 122 1.00 -32.09 -7.30
CA GLU A 122 -0.31 -32.74 -7.26
C GLU A 122 -0.39 -33.65 -6.05
N ASN A 123 -1.34 -33.29 -5.18
CA ASN A 123 -1.82 -34.01 -4.02
C ASN A 123 -2.43 -35.36 -4.46
N VAL A 124 -1.96 -36.48 -3.89
CA VAL A 124 -2.67 -37.78 -3.88
C VAL A 124 -2.84 -38.23 -2.45
#